data_AF-A0A7C1R1X3-F1
#
_entry.id   AF-A0A7C1R1X3-F1
#
_cell.length_a   1.000
_cell.length_b   1.000
_cell.length_c   1.000
_cell.angle_alpha   90.00
_cell.angle_beta   90.00
_cell.angle_gamma   90.00
#
_symmetry.space_group_name_H-M   'P 1'
#
loop_
_entity.id
_entity.type
_entity.pdbx_description
1 polymer ?
#
loop_
_entity_poly.entity_id
_entity_poly.type
_entity_poly.pdbx_seq_one_letter_code
_entity_poly.pdbx_strand_id
1 'polypeptide(L)'
;MPDKENLRAEIPEYAYISLARRGMEKISLDQCFLKNCDNNDIKLLEPFKKEEYEDENKQIKEIYIRCKKCEGIFILKLETLKNVGKSTKDDDGDPISMGMVYSLDENKNNLGHIGYY
;
A
#
# COMPACT_ATOMS: atom_id res chain seq x y z
N MET A 1 21.39 4.35 -13.56
CA MET A 1 20.47 3.20 -13.46
C MET A 1 19.49 3.55 -12.35
N PRO A 2 18.18 3.73 -12.60
CA PRO A 2 17.27 4.12 -11.54
C PRO A 2 17.09 2.96 -10.57
N ASP A 3 17.60 3.20 -9.37
CA ASP A 3 17.41 2.56 -8.06
C ASP A 3 16.20 1.62 -7.91
N LYS A 4 16.36 0.35 -8.29
CA LYS A 4 15.38 -0.71 -7.97
C LYS A 4 15.24 -0.93 -6.46
N GLU A 5 16.28 -0.69 -5.69
CA GLU A 5 16.26 -0.83 -4.23
C GLU A 5 15.42 0.26 -3.54
N ASN A 6 15.30 1.47 -4.10
CA ASN A 6 14.55 2.56 -3.46
C ASN A 6 13.03 2.38 -3.55
N LEU A 7 12.50 1.77 -4.63
CA LEU A 7 11.05 1.57 -4.77
C LEU A 7 10.47 0.65 -3.69
N ARG A 8 11.28 -0.29 -3.19
CA ARG A 8 10.85 -1.19 -2.13
C ARG A 8 10.76 -0.48 -0.78
N ALA A 9 11.68 0.45 -0.50
CA ALA A 9 11.70 1.21 0.74
C ALA A 9 10.48 2.14 0.89
N GLU A 10 9.80 2.47 -0.22
CA GLU A 10 8.55 3.25 -0.18
C GLU A 10 7.31 2.40 0.15
N ILE A 11 7.40 1.08 0.07
CA ILE A 11 6.31 0.18 0.42
C ILE A 11 6.38 -0.07 1.94
N PRO A 12 5.31 0.19 2.71
CA PRO A 12 5.24 -0.21 4.11
C PRO A 12 5.45 -1.71 4.26
N GLU A 13 6.14 -2.17 5.30
CA GLU A 13 6.31 -3.62 5.52
C GLU A 13 4.98 -4.31 5.85
N TYR A 14 4.06 -3.56 6.49
CA TYR A 14 2.80 -4.09 6.99
C TYR A 14 1.65 -3.09 6.79
N ALA A 15 0.45 -3.64 6.70
CA ALA A 15 -0.80 -2.92 6.87
C ALA A 15 -1.61 -3.53 8.02
N TYR A 16 -2.56 -2.77 8.54
CA TYR A 16 -3.47 -3.18 9.60
C TYR A 16 -4.89 -3.33 9.05
N ILE A 17 -5.45 -4.53 9.15
CA ILE A 17 -6.83 -4.84 8.76
C ILE A 17 -7.72 -4.67 9.97
N SER A 18 -8.81 -3.93 9.83
CA SER A 18 -9.86 -3.89 10.85
C SER A 18 -10.69 -5.16 10.80
N LEU A 19 -10.68 -5.94 11.89
CA LEU A 19 -11.53 -7.13 12.09
C LEU A 19 -12.78 -6.78 12.90
N ALA A 20 -13.29 -5.55 12.73
CA ALA A 20 -14.43 -5.00 13.47
C ALA A 20 -14.25 -5.16 15.00
N ARG A 21 -15.07 -6.00 15.65
CA ARG A 21 -15.05 -6.20 17.11
C ARG A 21 -13.85 -7.01 17.61
N ARG A 22 -13.10 -7.67 16.72
CA ARG A 22 -11.93 -8.48 17.08
C ARG A 22 -10.63 -7.67 17.15
N GLY A 23 -10.70 -6.36 16.91
CA GLY A 23 -9.54 -5.48 16.89
C GLY A 23 -8.94 -5.38 15.49
N MET A 24 -7.62 -5.27 15.43
CA MET A 24 -6.87 -5.15 14.18
C MET A 24 -5.90 -6.31 14.02
N GLU A 25 -5.75 -6.78 12.78
CA GLU A 25 -4.77 -7.80 12.41
C GLU A 25 -3.68 -7.18 11.53
N LYS A 26 -2.43 -7.60 11.77
CA LYS A 26 -1.27 -7.13 11.02
C LYS A 26 -1.03 -8.04 9.82
N ILE A 27 -1.08 -7.50 8.61
CA ILE A 27 -0.81 -8.21 7.36
C ILE A 27 0.49 -7.70 6.73
N SER A 28 1.34 -8.60 6.25
CA SER A 28 2.56 -8.22 5.52
C SER A 28 2.21 -7.79 4.09
N LEU A 29 2.82 -6.72 3.60
CA LEU A 29 2.71 -6.30 2.20
C LEU A 29 3.75 -7.01 1.29
N ASP A 30 4.51 -7.96 1.84
CA ASP A 30 5.58 -8.68 1.16
C ASP A 30 5.07 -9.96 0.48
N GLN A 31 3.79 -9.96 0.11
CA GLN A 31 3.11 -11.06 -0.57
C GLN A 31 2.50 -10.60 -1.89
N CYS A 32 2.25 -11.54 -2.79
CA CYS A 32 1.53 -11.28 -4.01
C CYS A 32 0.01 -11.29 -3.72
N PHE A 33 -0.67 -10.21 -4.10
CA PHE A 33 -2.12 -10.06 -3.87
C PHE A 33 -2.98 -10.47 -5.08
N LEU A 34 -2.38 -11.10 -6.09
CA LEU A 34 -3.12 -11.64 -7.23
C LEU A 34 -3.86 -12.92 -6.81
N LYS A 35 -5.13 -13.05 -7.21
CA LYS A 35 -6.01 -14.18 -6.84
C LYS A 35 -5.47 -15.56 -7.21
N ASN A 36 -4.57 -15.63 -8.19
CA ASN A 36 -3.96 -16.86 -8.70
C ASN A 36 -2.54 -17.10 -8.18
N CYS A 37 -2.09 -16.38 -7.16
CA CYS A 37 -0.74 -16.50 -6.62
C CYS A 37 -0.74 -16.48 -5.09
N ASP A 38 0.01 -17.41 -4.51
CA ASP A 38 0.27 -17.60 -3.08
C ASP A 38 1.72 -17.25 -2.73
N ASN A 39 2.35 -16.35 -3.50
CA ASN A 39 3.73 -15.96 -3.25
C ASN A 39 3.85 -15.10 -1.99
N ASN A 40 4.56 -15.59 -0.98
CA ASN A 40 4.91 -14.84 0.23
C ASN A 40 6.41 -14.49 0.29
N ASP A 41 7.17 -14.82 -0.76
CA ASP A 41 8.60 -14.54 -0.81
C ASP A 41 8.87 -13.15 -1.39
N ILE A 42 9.37 -12.24 -0.54
CA ILE A 42 9.79 -10.89 -0.92
C ILE A 42 10.82 -10.87 -2.06
N LYS A 43 11.72 -11.86 -2.11
CA LYS A 43 12.77 -11.94 -3.14
C LYS A 43 12.20 -12.17 -4.55
N LEU A 44 10.97 -12.68 -4.62
CA LEU A 44 10.27 -12.92 -5.88
C LEU A 44 9.38 -11.72 -6.27
N LEU A 45 9.27 -10.69 -5.43
CA LEU A 45 8.55 -9.47 -5.74
C LEU A 45 9.54 -8.41 -6.23
N GLU A 46 9.36 -7.96 -7.47
CA GLU A 46 10.21 -6.94 -8.09
C GLU A 46 9.39 -5.68 -8.38
N PRO A 47 9.46 -4.66 -7.50
CA PRO A 47 8.99 -3.32 -7.82
C PRO A 47 9.78 -2.75 -9.00
N PHE A 48 9.08 -2.24 -10.02
CA PHE A 48 9.74 -1.77 -11.24
C PHE A 48 9.29 -0.39 -11.71
N LYS A 49 8.13 0.09 -11.25
CA LYS A 49 7.59 1.40 -11.61
C LYS A 49 6.87 2.00 -10.42
N LYS A 50 6.96 3.32 -10.28
CA LYS A 50 6.09 4.09 -9.39
C LYS A 50 5.39 5.21 -10.15
N GLU A 51 4.18 5.52 -9.71
CA GLU A 51 3.45 6.72 -10.10
C GLU A 51 2.98 7.41 -8.81
N GLU A 52 3.20 8.72 -8.70
CA GLU A 52 2.77 9.49 -7.55
C GLU A 52 1.86 10.62 -8.03
N TYR A 53 0.74 10.78 -7.34
CA TYR A 53 -0.26 11.78 -7.62
C TYR A 53 -0.61 12.49 -6.32
N GLU A 54 -0.70 13.81 -6.39
CA GLU A 54 -1.16 14.62 -5.27
C GLU A 54 -2.44 15.33 -5.70
N ASP A 55 -3.43 15.24 -4.83
CA ASP A 55 -4.75 15.86 -4.94
C ASP A 55 -4.94 16.76 -3.70
N GLU A 56 -5.92 17.65 -3.72
CA GLU A 56 -6.07 18.69 -2.67
C GLU A 56 -6.13 18.09 -1.26
N ASN A 57 -6.73 16.90 -1.11
CA ASN A 57 -6.95 16.25 0.19
C ASN A 57 -6.27 14.88 0.33
N LYS A 58 -5.52 14.41 -0.69
CA LYS A 58 -4.93 13.07 -0.66
C LYS A 58 -3.65 12.99 -1.47
N GLN A 59 -2.72 12.18 -0.99
CA GLN A 59 -1.53 11.76 -1.75
C GLN A 59 -1.71 10.29 -2.13
N ILE A 60 -1.50 9.95 -3.39
CA ILE A 60 -1.62 8.60 -3.91
C ILE A 60 -0.26 8.19 -4.46
N LYS A 61 0.27 7.04 -4.02
CA LYS A 61 1.42 6.39 -4.62
C LYS A 61 1.03 5.02 -5.14
N GLU A 62 1.24 4.79 -6.43
CA GLU A 62 1.02 3.51 -7.09
C GLU A 62 2.37 2.86 -7.37
N ILE A 63 2.65 1.73 -6.73
CA ILE A 63 3.89 0.98 -6.91
C ILE A 63 3.57 -0.30 -7.65
N TYR A 64 4.14 -0.45 -8.84
CA TYR A 64 3.96 -1.59 -9.71
C TYR A 64 4.99 -2.66 -9.37
N ILE A 65 4.48 -3.86 -9.09
CA ILE A 65 5.28 -4.99 -8.62
C ILE A 65 5.03 -6.16 -9.55
N ARG A 66 6.13 -6.72 -10.08
CA ARG A 66 6.09 -7.98 -10.82
C ARG A 66 6.40 -9.12 -9.86
N CYS A 67 5.52 -10.11 -9.79
CA CYS A 67 5.78 -11.35 -9.07
C CYS A 67 6.49 -12.34 -9.99
N LYS A 68 7.69 -12.79 -9.64
CA LYS A 68 8.45 -13.80 -10.40
C LYS A 68 7.86 -15.21 -10.29
N LYS A 69 7.00 -15.47 -9.30
CA LYS A 69 6.37 -16.79 -9.11
C LYS A 69 5.24 -17.04 -10.11
N CYS A 70 4.35 -16.07 -10.30
CA CYS A 70 3.22 -16.18 -11.23
C CYS A 70 3.41 -15.34 -12.51
N GLU A 71 4.52 -14.61 -12.63
CA GLU A 71 4.83 -13.64 -13.68
C GLU A 71 3.83 -12.47 -13.81
N GLY A 72 2.80 -12.45 -12.95
CA GLY A 72 1.78 -11.42 -12.92
C GLY A 72 2.29 -10.09 -12.37
N ILE A 73 1.62 -9.02 -12.79
CA ILE A 73 1.86 -7.66 -12.31
C ILE A 73 0.67 -7.25 -11.45
N PHE A 74 0.96 -6.72 -10.28
CA PHE A 74 -0.03 -6.06 -9.42
C PHE A 74 0.49 -4.70 -9.00
N ILE A 75 -0.43 -3.85 -8.56
CA ILE A 75 -0.13 -2.49 -8.14
C ILE A 75 -0.54 -2.36 -6.68
N LEU A 76 0.39 -1.91 -5.84
CA LEU A 76 0.06 -1.44 -4.51
C LEU A 76 -0.24 0.05 -4.60
N LYS A 77 -1.50 0.40 -4.32
CA LYS A 77 -1.96 1.79 -4.25
C LYS A 77 -1.99 2.22 -2.79
N LEU A 78 -1.08 3.11 -2.43
CA LEU A 78 -0.94 3.72 -1.13
C LEU A 78 -1.62 5.09 -1.17
N GLU A 79 -2.76 5.23 -0.50
CA GLU A 79 -3.50 6.49 -0.40
C GLU A 79 -3.34 7.09 1.00
N THR A 80 -2.77 8.29 1.09
CA THR A 80 -2.65 9.05 2.33
C THR A 80 -3.66 10.19 2.30
N LEU A 81 -4.71 10.08 3.10
CA LEU A 81 -5.67 11.16 3.29
C LEU A 81 -5.09 12.22 4.23
N LYS A 82 -5.12 13.47 3.82
CA LYS A 82 -4.71 14.63 4.63
C LYS A 82 -5.91 15.12 5.43
N ASN A 83 -5.66 15.67 6.63
CA ASN A 83 -6.69 16.34 7.45
C ASN A 83 -7.91 15.48 7.84
N VAL A 84 -7.73 14.19 8.14
CA VAL A 84 -8.84 13.29 8.54
C VAL A 84 -9.35 13.55 9.96
N GLY A 85 -8.68 14.40 10.73
CA GLY A 85 -9.14 14.87 12.03
C GLY A 85 -8.18 15.88 12.64
N LYS A 86 -8.63 16.56 13.70
CA LYS A 86 -7.77 17.35 14.58
C LYS A 86 -7.30 16.47 15.74
N SER A 87 -6.01 16.49 16.04
CA SER A 87 -5.50 15.86 17.26
C SER A 87 -6.19 16.49 18.48
N THR A 88 -6.73 15.66 19.38
CA THR A 88 -7.30 16.12 20.67
C THR A 88 -6.24 16.22 21.77
N LYS A 89 -4.98 15.96 21.46
CA LYS A 89 -3.90 15.88 22.44
C LYS A 89 -3.01 17.11 22.54
N ASP A 90 -3.04 18.02 21.56
CA ASP A 90 -2.18 19.20 21.53
C ASP A 90 -2.98 20.42 21.02
N ASP A 91 -2.89 21.55 21.74
CA ASP A 91 -3.57 22.83 21.45
C ASP A 91 -3.14 23.45 20.10
N ASP A 92 -2.08 22.92 19.47
CA ASP A 92 -1.59 23.22 18.13
C ASP A 92 -1.87 22.03 17.19
N GLY A 93 -3.15 21.67 17.05
CA GLY A 93 -3.61 20.40 16.46
C GLY A 93 -3.14 20.16 15.03
N ASP A 94 -1.97 19.53 14.90
CA ASP A 94 -1.47 19.00 13.64
C ASP A 94 -2.53 18.05 13.04
N PRO A 95 -2.81 18.18 11.73
CA PRO A 95 -3.80 17.35 11.08
C PRO A 95 -3.39 15.89 11.09
N ILE A 96 -4.30 15.03 11.55
CA ILE A 96 -4.11 13.57 11.47
C ILE A 96 -4.20 13.19 9.99
N SER A 97 -3.24 12.39 9.52
CA SER A 97 -3.29 11.72 8.22
C SER A 97 -3.57 10.23 8.40
N MET A 98 -4.23 9.62 7.42
CA MET A 98 -4.54 8.18 7.42
C MET A 98 -4.06 7.55 6.12
N GLY A 99 -3.14 6.59 6.23
CA GLY A 99 -2.68 5.77 5.12
C GLY A 99 -3.59 4.59 4.89
N MET A 100 -3.95 4.33 3.64
CA MET A 100 -4.73 3.18 3.20
C MET A 100 -4.00 2.46 2.07
N VAL A 101 -4.04 1.12 2.08
CA VAL A 101 -3.39 0.28 1.08
C VAL A 101 -4.45 -0.49 0.30
N TYR A 102 -4.38 -0.42 -1.02
CA TYR A 102 -5.18 -1.24 -1.93
C TYR A 102 -4.29 -2.07 -2.84
N SER A 103 -4.80 -3.22 -3.24
CA SER A 103 -4.23 -3.98 -4.34
C SER A 103 -5.04 -3.73 -5.62
N LEU A 104 -4.36 -3.47 -6.72
CA LEU A 104 -4.94 -3.44 -8.06
C LEU A 104 -4.25 -4.48 -8.95
N ASP A 105 -4.93 -4.91 -10.01
CA ASP A 105 -4.33 -5.70 -11.08
C ASP A 105 -3.55 -4.82 -12.09
N GLU A 106 -2.97 -5.43 -13.11
CA GLU A 106 -2.24 -4.73 -14.18
C GLU A 106 -3.09 -3.71 -14.96
N ASN A 107 -4.41 -3.90 -14.98
CA ASN A 107 -5.38 -3.04 -15.65
C ASN A 107 -5.95 -1.95 -14.73
N LYS A 108 -5.37 -1.79 -13.52
CA LYS A 108 -5.84 -0.89 -12.45
C LYS A 108 -7.23 -1.25 -11.91
N ASN A 109 -7.72 -2.48 -12.11
CA ASN A 109 -8.93 -2.94 -11.44
C ASN A 109 -8.64 -3.18 -9.96
N ASN A 110 -9.53 -2.67 -9.10
CA ASN A 110 -9.38 -2.84 -7.65
C ASN A 110 -9.63 -4.30 -7.24
N LEU A 111 -8.59 -4.94 -6.69
CA LEU A 111 -8.63 -6.31 -6.17
C LEU A 111 -9.07 -6.36 -4.71
N GLY A 112 -9.00 -5.24 -4.00
CA GLY A 112 -9.47 -5.12 -2.62
C GLY A 112 -8.68 -4.10 -1.80
N HIS A 113 -9.32 -3.64 -0.72
CA HIS A 113 -8.66 -2.90 0.35
C HIS A 113 -7.86 -3.88 1.23
N ILE A 114 -6.55 -3.64 1.37
CA ILE A 114 -5.66 -4.47 2.18
C ILE A 114 -5.65 -4.00 3.62
N GLY A 115 -5.67 -2.69 3.90
CA GLY A 115 -5.63 -2.20 5.28
C GLY A 115 -5.14 -0.76 5.40
N TYR A 116 -4.74 -0.38 6.60
CA TYR A 116 -4.24 0.95 6.97
C TYR A 116 -2.76 0.90 7.34
N TYR A 117 -2.03 2.00 7.13
CA TYR A 117 -0.60 2.11 7.48
C TYR A 117 -0.24 3.50 8.00
#